data_AF-A0A2T7P6T2-F1
#
_entry.id   AF-A0A2T7P6T2-F1
#
_cell.length_a   1.000
_cell.length_b   1.000
_cell.length_c   1.000
_cell.angle_alpha   90.00
_cell.angle_beta   90.00
_cell.angle_gamma   90.00
#
_symmetry.space_group_name_H-M   'P 1'
#
loop_
_entity.id
_entity.type
_entity.pdbx_description
1 polymer ?
#
loop_
_entity_poly.entity_id
_entity_poly.type
_entity_poly.pdbx_seq_one_letter_code
_entity_poly.pdbx_strand_id
1 'polypeptide(L)'
;MIRVEFELRGKSDGFVDASMGSTLRINFHKMSGTVTVSPSYTGKSQTTTTLSQHRVTSGENVVTVDFPDFTWREGSGNIILLEFGDVMVNSLTLVDIQLERRPMTGEKVQTVHKSDKMIMDAIDVDFWWREPESMRVVNGESGQMWEGVDYFRVSLPVPWNGGFAQVFVMYQDGNARLLPLAPPGVDWIPFGSSVLIGQNDPTQLRPSAPISMVTFHPSSLRFNISYRDGGSAVVKLSVGMAHTEVTVYEIKDARPDPSRPRPFATLRSMYLEDGNSDCDSVLVNGQKYFPILGSWEEVAGNSFVFFRRCESKHLTLSPDIKIDVKKTDL
;
A
#
# COMPACT_ATOMS: atom_id res chain seq x y z
N MET A 1 -18.88 36.47 9.90
CA MET A 1 -18.23 35.50 9.00
C MET A 1 -16.73 35.57 9.22
N ILE A 2 -16.05 34.44 9.30
CA ILE A 2 -14.59 34.34 9.35
C ILE A 2 -14.14 33.57 8.11
N ARG A 3 -13.06 34.04 7.47
CA ARG A 3 -12.44 33.42 6.31
C ARG A 3 -11.00 33.09 6.66
N VAL A 4 -10.63 31.81 6.54
CA VAL A 4 -9.29 31.30 6.80
C VAL A 4 -8.71 30.82 5.47
N GLU A 5 -7.57 31.35 5.08
CA GLU A 5 -6.80 30.90 3.92
C GLU A 5 -5.49 30.26 4.37
N PHE A 6 -5.05 29.21 3.69
CA PHE A 6 -3.81 28.52 4.02
C PHE A 6 -3.23 27.78 2.82
N GLU A 7 -1.97 27.38 2.96
CA GLU A 7 -1.21 26.63 1.95
C GLU A 7 -0.67 25.33 2.56
N LEU A 8 -0.54 24.29 1.74
CA LEU A 8 -0.01 22.98 2.15
C LEU A 8 1.12 22.55 1.19
N ARG A 9 2.10 21.80 1.68
CA ARG A 9 3.28 21.40 0.88
C ARG A 9 3.00 20.22 -0.04
N GLY A 10 2.17 19.27 0.38
CA GLY A 10 1.74 18.13 -0.41
C GLY A 10 2.84 17.15 -0.82
N LYS A 11 2.48 16.21 -1.70
CA LYS A 11 3.28 14.99 -1.97
C LYS A 11 4.55 15.31 -2.75
N SER A 12 4.57 16.36 -3.55
CA SER A 12 5.75 16.76 -4.34
C SER A 12 6.94 17.14 -3.44
N ASP A 13 6.66 17.71 -2.27
CA ASP A 13 7.64 18.08 -1.25
C ASP A 13 7.87 16.97 -0.20
N GLY A 14 7.28 15.79 -0.39
CA GLY A 14 7.39 14.66 0.53
C GLY A 14 6.43 14.72 1.73
N PHE A 15 5.38 15.55 1.69
CA PHE A 15 4.36 15.67 2.73
C PHE A 15 3.04 15.03 2.29
N VAL A 16 2.25 14.51 3.24
CA VAL A 16 0.89 13.99 2.97
C VAL A 16 -0.22 14.93 3.44
N ASP A 17 0.15 16.10 3.97
CA ASP A 17 -0.75 17.10 4.54
C ASP A 17 -1.89 17.50 3.60
N ALA A 18 -1.62 17.68 2.30
CA ALA A 18 -2.65 18.02 1.32
C ALA A 18 -3.62 16.86 1.02
N SER A 19 -3.20 15.61 1.22
CA SER A 19 -4.07 14.44 1.04
C SER A 19 -4.81 14.08 2.32
N MET A 20 -4.27 14.46 3.48
CA MET A 20 -4.82 14.12 4.77
C MET A 20 -5.95 15.04 5.19
N GLY A 21 -7.02 14.43 5.69
CA GLY A 21 -8.09 15.14 6.34
C GLY A 21 -7.58 15.96 7.51
N SER A 22 -8.40 16.89 7.96
CA SER A 22 -8.05 17.79 9.06
C SER A 22 -9.22 17.95 10.00
N THR A 23 -8.91 18.34 11.22
CA THR A 23 -9.86 18.67 12.26
C THR A 23 -9.68 20.14 12.58
N LEU A 24 -10.71 20.95 12.36
CA LEU A 24 -10.77 22.34 12.79
C LEU A 24 -11.38 22.40 14.18
N ARG A 25 -10.65 22.99 15.12
CA ARG A 25 -11.13 23.32 16.46
C ARG A 25 -11.33 24.82 16.54
N ILE A 26 -12.54 25.23 16.90
CA ILE A 26 -12.93 26.61 17.10
C ILE A 26 -13.18 26.79 18.58
N ASN A 27 -12.26 27.45 19.28
CA ASN A 27 -12.35 27.66 20.72
C ASN A 27 -12.99 29.01 21.03
N PHE A 28 -13.89 29.04 22.01
CA PHE A 28 -14.63 30.21 22.44
C PHE A 28 -14.35 30.50 23.91
N HIS A 29 -14.45 31.77 24.30
CA HIS A 29 -14.67 32.07 25.71
C HIS A 29 -16.04 31.53 26.13
N LYS A 30 -16.16 31.14 27.40
CA LYS A 30 -17.40 30.62 27.97
C LYS A 30 -18.55 31.60 27.71
N MET A 31 -19.63 31.10 27.12
CA MET A 31 -20.80 31.89 26.75
C MET A 31 -22.06 31.46 27.53
N SER A 32 -22.96 32.43 27.72
CA SER A 32 -24.24 32.25 28.44
C SER A 32 -25.45 32.09 27.52
N GLY A 33 -25.24 31.61 26.29
CA GLY A 33 -26.29 31.50 25.28
C GLY A 33 -25.98 30.47 24.21
N THR A 34 -26.52 30.66 23.01
CA THR A 34 -26.37 29.72 21.89
C THR A 34 -25.81 30.44 20.67
N VAL A 35 -24.99 29.75 19.88
CA VAL A 35 -24.57 30.17 18.54
C VAL A 35 -24.59 28.98 17.59
N THR A 36 -25.01 29.18 16.35
CA THR A 36 -24.88 28.20 15.28
C THR A 36 -23.64 28.53 14.44
N VAL A 37 -22.76 27.55 14.25
CA VAL A 37 -21.58 27.63 13.37
C VAL A 37 -21.89 26.84 12.10
N SER A 38 -21.79 27.49 10.95
CA SER A 38 -21.98 26.87 9.63
C SER A 38 -20.65 26.89 8.87
N PRO A 39 -19.88 25.80 8.92
CA PRO A 39 -18.62 25.69 8.19
C PRO A 39 -18.85 25.36 6.71
N SER A 40 -18.03 25.94 5.84
CA SER A 40 -17.87 25.52 4.45
C SER A 40 -16.41 25.64 4.04
N TYR A 41 -16.01 24.93 2.99
CA TYR A 41 -14.63 24.96 2.51
C TYR A 41 -14.53 24.95 0.99
N THR A 42 -13.41 25.50 0.48
CA THR A 42 -12.97 25.37 -0.90
C THR A 42 -11.56 24.80 -0.86
N GLY A 43 -11.34 23.67 -1.54
CA GLY A 43 -10.05 22.99 -1.56
C GLY A 43 -9.73 22.45 -2.95
N LYS A 44 -9.40 21.16 -3.02
CA LYS A 44 -8.97 20.47 -4.24
C LYS A 44 -10.00 20.51 -5.37
N SER A 45 -11.29 20.40 -5.06
CA SER A 45 -12.36 20.46 -6.05
C SER A 45 -12.55 21.85 -6.67
N GLN A 46 -11.99 22.90 -6.04
CA GLN A 46 -12.26 24.30 -6.34
C GLN A 46 -13.74 24.71 -6.25
N THR A 47 -14.58 23.84 -5.68
CA THR A 47 -15.99 24.10 -5.39
C THR A 47 -16.19 24.28 -3.90
N THR A 48 -17.02 25.25 -3.51
CA THR A 48 -17.37 25.43 -2.10
C THR A 48 -18.32 24.31 -1.66
N THR A 49 -17.91 23.58 -0.63
CA THR A 49 -18.70 22.52 -0.01
C THR A 49 -19.17 22.98 1.37
N THR A 50 -20.48 22.97 1.60
CA THR A 50 -21.08 23.30 2.89
C THR A 50 -21.16 22.05 3.76
N LEU A 51 -20.70 22.15 5.00
CA LEU A 51 -20.74 21.08 5.99
C LEU A 51 -21.96 21.22 6.91
N SER A 52 -22.18 20.21 7.74
CA SER A 52 -23.24 20.23 8.74
C SER A 52 -23.07 21.41 9.71
N GLN A 53 -24.18 22.03 10.09
CA GLN A 53 -24.18 23.10 11.08
C GLN A 53 -23.96 22.53 12.48
N HIS A 54 -23.21 23.26 13.29
CA HIS A 54 -22.93 22.92 14.69
C HIS A 54 -23.58 23.94 15.60
N ARG A 55 -24.50 23.50 16.47
CA ARG A 55 -25.11 24.35 17.49
C ARG A 55 -24.28 24.27 18.77
N VAL A 56 -23.75 25.41 19.21
CA VAL A 56 -23.01 25.58 20.45
C VAL A 56 -23.93 26.13 21.51
N THR A 57 -24.02 25.46 22.64
CA THR A 57 -24.91 25.79 23.75
C THR A 57 -24.15 26.34 24.95
N SER A 58 -24.88 26.83 25.95
CA SER A 58 -24.25 27.44 27.12
C SER A 58 -23.42 26.42 27.89
N GLY A 59 -22.15 26.76 28.14
CA GLY A 59 -21.19 25.90 28.83
C GLY A 59 -20.24 25.16 27.89
N GLU A 60 -20.56 25.05 26.60
CA GLU A 60 -19.64 24.57 25.57
C GLU A 60 -18.68 25.70 25.17
N ASN A 61 -17.43 25.34 24.91
CA ASN A 61 -16.37 26.29 24.57
C ASN A 61 -15.55 25.85 23.36
N VAL A 62 -15.92 24.76 22.69
CA VAL A 62 -15.22 24.24 21.52
C VAL A 62 -16.21 23.69 20.51
N VAL A 63 -15.98 23.98 19.24
CA VAL A 63 -16.59 23.28 18.10
C VAL A 63 -15.50 22.55 17.35
N THR A 64 -15.77 21.29 17.03
CA THR A 64 -14.89 20.46 16.21
C THR A 64 -15.57 20.17 14.87
N VAL A 65 -14.85 20.42 13.78
CA VAL A 65 -15.31 20.17 12.41
C VAL A 65 -14.26 19.33 11.70
N ASP A 66 -14.65 18.14 11.23
CA ASP A 66 -13.76 17.27 10.48
C ASP A 66 -13.91 17.49 8.97
N PHE A 67 -12.78 17.61 8.29
CA PHE A 67 -12.66 17.69 6.84
C PHE A 67 -12.13 16.35 6.33
N PRO A 68 -12.79 15.74 5.34
CA PRO A 68 -12.41 14.42 4.85
C PRO A 68 -11.04 14.41 4.17
N ASP A 69 -10.48 13.23 3.98
CA ASP A 69 -9.27 13.06 3.17
C ASP A 69 -9.49 13.58 1.75
N PHE A 70 -8.39 13.99 1.10
CA PHE A 70 -8.38 14.56 -0.25
C PHE A 70 -9.19 15.85 -0.40
N THR A 71 -9.54 16.50 0.72
CA THR A 71 -10.20 17.82 0.72
C THR A 71 -9.28 18.91 0.22
N TRP A 72 -8.03 18.94 0.69
CA TRP A 72 -7.13 20.06 0.45
C TRP A 72 -6.33 19.90 -0.84
N ARG A 73 -5.91 21.03 -1.38
CA ARG A 73 -4.95 21.09 -2.49
C ARG A 73 -3.56 21.35 -1.96
N GLU A 74 -2.61 20.85 -2.72
CA GLU A 74 -1.22 21.27 -2.62
C GLU A 74 -1.08 22.74 -3.05
N GLY A 75 -0.22 23.47 -2.34
CA GLY A 75 -0.02 24.90 -2.49
C GLY A 75 -1.18 25.73 -1.92
N SER A 76 -1.38 26.88 -2.54
CA SER A 76 -2.32 27.92 -2.10
C SER A 76 -3.76 27.70 -2.58
N GLY A 77 -4.68 28.50 -2.02
CA GLY A 77 -6.09 28.50 -2.43
C GLY A 77 -6.99 27.53 -1.66
N ASN A 78 -6.53 27.01 -0.51
CA ASN A 78 -7.41 26.35 0.45
C ASN A 78 -8.11 27.42 1.31
N ILE A 79 -9.43 27.33 1.42
CA ILE A 79 -10.27 28.30 2.12
C ILE A 79 -11.23 27.57 3.05
N ILE A 80 -11.37 28.04 4.28
CA ILE A 80 -12.46 27.70 5.19
C ILE A 80 -13.28 28.96 5.45
N LEU A 81 -14.59 28.87 5.32
CA LEU A 81 -15.54 29.92 5.66
C LEU A 81 -16.38 29.47 6.85
N LEU A 82 -16.41 30.29 7.90
CA LEU A 82 -17.19 30.07 9.11
C LEU A 82 -18.26 31.16 9.20
N GLU A 83 -19.51 30.77 9.04
CA GLU A 83 -20.66 31.64 9.27
C GLU A 83 -21.23 31.39 10.66
N PHE A 84 -21.52 32.48 11.38
CA PHE A 84 -22.10 32.42 12.72
C PHE A 84 -23.52 32.97 12.64
N GLY A 85 -24.50 32.13 12.97
CA GLY A 85 -25.94 32.42 12.95
C GLY A 85 -26.59 32.14 14.29
N ASP A 86 -27.88 32.48 14.42
CA ASP A 86 -28.70 32.26 15.62
C ASP A 86 -27.99 32.67 16.94
N VAL A 87 -27.30 33.81 16.89
CA VAL A 87 -26.45 34.29 17.97
C VAL A 87 -27.31 34.85 19.09
N MET A 88 -27.60 34.02 20.09
CA MET A 88 -28.35 34.38 21.30
C MET A 88 -27.38 34.68 22.46
N VAL A 89 -26.33 35.45 22.18
CA VAL A 89 -25.30 35.87 23.15
C VAL A 89 -25.00 37.36 23.02
N ASN A 90 -24.65 38.01 24.14
CA ASN A 90 -24.30 39.44 24.14
C ASN A 90 -22.97 39.73 23.42
N SER A 91 -22.03 38.79 23.51
CA SER A 91 -20.75 38.85 22.83
C SER A 91 -20.26 37.44 22.52
N LEU A 92 -19.77 37.25 21.30
CA LEU A 92 -19.07 36.04 20.88
C LEU A 92 -17.57 36.36 20.79
N THR A 93 -16.76 35.74 21.64
CA THR A 93 -15.30 35.92 21.61
C THR A 93 -14.65 34.58 21.33
N LEU A 94 -13.93 34.51 20.21
CA LEU A 94 -13.08 33.37 19.88
C LEU A 94 -11.76 33.48 20.62
N VAL A 95 -11.30 32.36 21.17
CA VAL A 95 -9.97 32.23 21.78
C VAL A 95 -8.96 31.96 20.68
N ASP A 96 -9.19 30.91 19.89
CA ASP A 96 -8.38 30.58 18.73
C ASP A 96 -9.18 29.72 17.73
N ILE A 97 -8.57 29.53 16.56
CA ILE A 97 -9.01 28.60 15.54
C ILE A 97 -7.79 27.78 15.17
N GLN A 98 -7.86 26.46 15.36
CA GLN A 98 -6.77 25.54 15.12
C GLN A 98 -7.19 24.57 14.02
N LEU A 99 -6.42 24.51 12.94
CA LEU A 99 -6.58 23.48 11.92
C LEU A 99 -5.45 22.47 12.09
N GLU A 100 -5.79 21.28 12.54
CA GLU A 100 -4.84 20.21 12.76
C GLU A 100 -5.07 19.11 11.73
N ARG A 101 -4.00 18.51 11.22
CA ARG A 101 -4.11 17.29 10.43
C ARG A 101 -4.69 16.18 11.30
N ARG A 102 -5.62 15.37 10.76
CA ARG A 102 -6.12 14.21 11.50
C ARG A 102 -4.96 13.26 11.85
N PRO A 103 -5.03 12.51 12.96
CA PRO A 103 -4.02 11.51 13.27
C PRO A 103 -4.02 10.38 12.24
N MET A 104 -2.85 9.78 12.01
CA MET A 104 -2.76 8.54 11.24
C MET A 104 -3.28 7.37 12.09
N THR A 105 -4.03 6.48 11.46
CA THR A 105 -4.76 5.40 12.13
C THR A 105 -4.02 4.05 12.10
N GLY A 106 -2.79 4.01 11.57
CA GLY A 106 -1.98 2.79 11.48
C GLY A 106 -2.54 1.78 10.47
N GLU A 107 -2.06 0.55 10.53
CA GLU A 107 -2.57 -0.54 9.69
C GLU A 107 -3.87 -1.11 10.28
N LYS A 108 -4.90 -1.26 9.45
CA LYS A 108 -6.11 -2.01 9.79
C LYS A 108 -5.99 -3.42 9.23
N VAL A 109 -5.93 -4.41 10.13
CA VAL A 109 -5.79 -5.82 9.78
C VAL A 109 -7.16 -6.49 9.81
N GLN A 110 -7.53 -7.14 8.70
CA GLN A 110 -8.78 -7.88 8.57
C GLN A 110 -8.47 -9.33 8.19
N THR A 111 -8.83 -10.29 9.05
CA THR A 111 -8.55 -11.71 8.78
C THR A 111 -9.52 -12.27 7.73
N VAL A 112 -8.96 -12.71 6.61
CA VAL A 112 -9.67 -13.31 5.46
C VAL A 112 -9.94 -14.81 5.69
N HIS A 113 -8.99 -15.48 6.33
CA HIS A 113 -9.08 -16.89 6.69
C HIS A 113 -8.15 -17.18 7.88
N LYS A 114 -8.60 -18.05 8.79
CA LYS A 114 -7.80 -18.56 9.90
C LYS A 114 -8.12 -20.02 10.17
N SER A 115 -7.08 -20.83 10.23
CA SER A 115 -7.12 -22.23 10.64
C SER A 115 -5.86 -22.58 11.45
N ASP A 116 -5.75 -23.83 11.88
CA ASP A 116 -4.52 -24.40 12.45
C ASP A 116 -3.37 -24.46 11.43
N LYS A 117 -3.69 -24.42 10.13
CA LYS A 117 -2.71 -24.54 9.03
C LYS A 117 -2.28 -23.22 8.44
N MET A 118 -3.06 -22.15 8.56
CA MET A 118 -2.71 -20.86 7.97
C MET A 118 -3.53 -19.70 8.53
N ILE A 119 -2.98 -18.50 8.39
CA ILE A 119 -3.67 -17.23 8.55
C ILE A 119 -3.47 -16.44 7.26
N MET A 120 -4.55 -15.90 6.70
CA MET A 120 -4.49 -14.89 5.67
C MET A 120 -5.16 -13.63 6.18
N ASP A 121 -4.44 -12.52 6.12
CA ASP A 121 -4.94 -11.18 6.46
C ASP A 121 -4.95 -10.29 5.22
N ALA A 122 -5.96 -9.44 5.12
CA ALA A 122 -6.02 -8.27 4.25
C ALA A 122 -5.73 -7.01 5.09
N ILE A 123 -4.84 -6.15 4.59
CA ILE A 123 -4.35 -4.97 5.30
C ILE A 123 -4.71 -3.71 4.51
N ASP A 124 -5.28 -2.74 5.21
CA ASP A 124 -5.54 -1.35 4.80
C ASP A 124 -4.54 -0.44 5.55
N VAL A 125 -3.77 0.36 4.83
CA VAL A 125 -2.74 1.24 5.38
C VAL A 125 -3.13 2.69 5.15
N ASP A 126 -3.29 3.44 6.24
CA ASP A 126 -3.61 4.85 6.18
C ASP A 126 -2.57 5.66 5.37
N PHE A 127 -3.03 6.35 4.32
CA PHE A 127 -2.19 7.01 3.31
C PHE A 127 -1.16 6.12 2.66
N TRP A 128 -1.59 4.93 2.25
CA TRP A 128 -0.83 4.13 1.32
C TRP A 128 -0.38 4.95 0.11
N TRP A 129 0.81 4.66 -0.40
CA TRP A 129 1.43 5.49 -1.44
C TRP A 129 0.60 5.54 -2.75
N ARG A 130 -0.33 4.59 -2.95
CA ARG A 130 -1.29 4.55 -4.08
C ARG A 130 -2.68 5.05 -3.76
N GLU A 131 -2.94 5.52 -2.54
CA GLU A 131 -4.25 6.06 -2.16
C GLU A 131 -4.73 7.11 -3.19
N PRO A 132 -5.99 7.06 -3.65
CA PRO A 132 -7.11 6.26 -3.15
C PRO A 132 -7.32 4.89 -3.83
N GLU A 133 -6.36 4.43 -4.64
CA GLU A 133 -6.47 3.09 -5.22
C GLU A 133 -6.27 2.01 -4.16
N SER A 134 -7.10 0.96 -4.22
CA SER A 134 -6.99 -0.25 -3.39
C SER A 134 -7.51 -1.47 -4.17
N MET A 135 -7.09 -2.68 -3.78
CA MET A 135 -7.64 -3.92 -4.33
C MET A 135 -8.76 -4.47 -3.46
N ARG A 136 -9.54 -5.39 -4.03
CA ARG A 136 -10.49 -6.22 -3.28
C ARG A 136 -9.91 -7.60 -3.04
N VAL A 137 -10.16 -8.17 -1.87
CA VAL A 137 -9.83 -9.56 -1.56
C VAL A 137 -11.14 -10.33 -1.35
N VAL A 138 -11.25 -11.51 -1.93
CA VAL A 138 -12.42 -12.40 -1.82
C VAL A 138 -11.95 -13.75 -1.32
N ASN A 139 -12.61 -14.29 -0.32
CA ASN A 139 -12.44 -15.69 0.06
C ASN A 139 -13.31 -16.54 -0.87
N GLY A 140 -12.68 -17.31 -1.74
CA GLY A 140 -13.34 -18.12 -2.77
C GLY A 140 -14.18 -19.28 -2.23
N GLU A 141 -14.03 -19.65 -0.97
CA GLU A 141 -14.82 -20.72 -0.33
C GLU A 141 -16.09 -20.16 0.34
N SER A 142 -16.00 -19.00 1.01
CA SER A 142 -17.14 -18.38 1.70
C SER A 142 -17.88 -17.33 0.86
N GLY A 143 -17.23 -16.79 -0.18
CA GLY A 143 -17.74 -15.65 -0.95
C GLY A 143 -17.61 -14.30 -0.24
N GLN A 144 -17.09 -14.25 0.99
CA GLN A 144 -16.88 -13.01 1.72
C GLN A 144 -15.84 -12.12 1.01
N MET A 145 -16.09 -10.81 1.02
CA MET A 145 -15.28 -9.81 0.33
C MET A 145 -14.80 -8.72 1.30
N TRP A 146 -13.57 -8.28 1.08
CA TRP A 146 -12.91 -7.18 1.76
C TRP A 146 -12.50 -6.13 0.72
N GLU A 147 -12.85 -4.88 0.97
CA GLU A 147 -12.51 -3.73 0.12
C GLU A 147 -11.46 -2.86 0.83
N GLY A 148 -10.85 -1.91 0.10
CA GLY A 148 -9.85 -1.02 0.69
C GLY A 148 -8.53 -1.71 1.02
N VAL A 149 -8.20 -2.83 0.37
CA VAL A 149 -7.00 -3.61 0.70
C VAL A 149 -5.79 -3.09 -0.06
N ASP A 150 -4.70 -2.79 0.65
CA ASP A 150 -3.43 -2.37 0.05
C ASP A 150 -2.48 -3.53 -0.17
N TYR A 151 -2.48 -4.48 0.75
CA TYR A 151 -1.75 -5.73 0.60
C TYR A 151 -2.43 -6.84 1.40
N PHE A 152 -2.13 -8.09 1.04
CA PHE A 152 -2.46 -9.23 1.88
C PHE A 152 -1.19 -9.98 2.26
N ARG A 153 -1.25 -10.69 3.38
CA ARG A 153 -0.17 -11.57 3.83
C ARG A 153 -0.69 -12.96 4.17
N VAL A 154 0.16 -13.95 3.96
CA VAL A 154 -0.07 -15.33 4.34
C VAL A 154 0.95 -15.71 5.41
N SER A 155 0.46 -16.28 6.50
CA SER A 155 1.28 -16.82 7.57
C SER A 155 0.97 -18.29 7.78
N LEU A 156 2.01 -19.11 8.01
CA LEU A 156 1.92 -20.56 8.21
C LEU A 156 2.49 -20.95 9.58
N PRO A 157 2.05 -22.07 10.17
CA PRO A 157 2.52 -22.50 11.48
C PRO A 157 4.01 -22.81 11.44
N VAL A 158 4.71 -22.45 12.51
CA VAL A 158 6.12 -22.80 12.69
C VAL A 158 6.29 -23.99 13.63
N PRO A 159 7.26 -24.89 13.38
CA PRO A 159 7.36 -26.14 14.12
C PRO A 159 7.95 -26.01 15.54
N TRP A 160 8.52 -24.87 15.90
CA TRP A 160 9.28 -24.72 17.17
C TRP A 160 8.57 -23.95 18.30
N ASN A 161 7.49 -23.19 18.05
CA ASN A 161 6.83 -22.43 19.12
C ASN A 161 5.29 -22.39 19.04
N GLY A 162 4.67 -23.14 18.11
CA GLY A 162 3.22 -23.15 17.92
C GLY A 162 2.63 -21.84 17.38
N GLY A 163 3.49 -20.86 17.03
CA GLY A 163 3.10 -19.61 16.39
C GLY A 163 2.99 -19.74 14.86
N PHE A 164 2.87 -18.59 14.20
CA PHE A 164 2.83 -18.47 12.74
C PHE A 164 3.92 -17.53 12.26
N ALA A 165 4.54 -17.84 11.13
CA ALA A 165 5.47 -16.96 10.43
C ALA A 165 4.87 -16.50 9.10
N GLN A 166 5.08 -15.24 8.76
CA GLN A 166 4.72 -14.69 7.46
C GLN A 166 5.63 -15.27 6.37
N VAL A 167 5.03 -15.82 5.32
CA VAL A 167 5.75 -16.52 4.24
C VAL A 167 5.52 -15.87 2.87
N PHE A 168 4.46 -15.09 2.74
CA PHE A 168 4.11 -14.43 1.50
C PHE A 168 3.37 -13.12 1.76
N VAL A 169 3.72 -12.07 1.02
CA VAL A 169 3.02 -10.79 0.99
C VAL A 169 2.84 -10.38 -0.46
N MET A 170 1.67 -9.90 -0.82
CA MET A 170 1.43 -9.32 -2.14
C MET A 170 0.68 -7.99 -2.00
N TYR A 171 1.27 -6.96 -2.60
CA TYR A 171 0.77 -5.60 -2.63
C TYR A 171 -0.15 -5.40 -3.84
N GLN A 172 -1.04 -4.42 -3.74
CA GLN A 172 -1.98 -4.06 -4.80
C GLN A 172 -1.32 -3.56 -6.10
N ASP A 173 0.00 -3.34 -6.11
CA ASP A 173 0.80 -3.00 -7.30
C ASP A 173 1.47 -4.22 -7.95
N GLY A 174 1.12 -5.44 -7.52
CA GLY A 174 1.71 -6.68 -8.02
C GLY A 174 3.04 -7.05 -7.39
N ASN A 175 3.63 -6.18 -6.55
CA ASN A 175 4.87 -6.52 -5.86
C ASN A 175 4.61 -7.64 -4.86
N ALA A 176 5.44 -8.67 -4.89
CA ALA A 176 5.33 -9.84 -4.04
C ALA A 176 6.63 -10.08 -3.28
N ARG A 177 6.51 -10.36 -1.99
CA ARG A 177 7.60 -10.74 -1.12
C ARG A 177 7.43 -12.19 -0.73
N LEU A 178 8.47 -12.98 -0.96
CA LEU A 178 8.52 -14.39 -0.65
C LEU A 178 9.50 -14.56 0.51
N LEU A 179 9.05 -15.19 1.58
CA LEU A 179 9.86 -15.43 2.77
C LEU A 179 9.90 -16.94 3.03
N PRO A 180 11.07 -17.53 3.33
CA PRO A 180 11.08 -18.84 3.97
C PRO A 180 10.45 -18.73 5.36
N LEU A 181 10.15 -19.87 5.97
CA LEU A 181 9.79 -19.88 7.38
C LEU A 181 10.95 -19.25 8.19
N ALA A 182 10.63 -18.25 9.02
CA ALA A 182 11.61 -17.58 9.85
C ALA A 182 12.35 -18.61 10.73
N PRO A 183 13.67 -18.54 10.96
CA PRO A 183 14.34 -19.54 11.80
C PRO A 183 13.93 -19.42 13.29
N PRO A 184 14.16 -20.47 14.12
CA PRO A 184 13.92 -20.38 15.55
C PRO A 184 14.59 -19.17 16.20
N GLY A 185 13.85 -18.43 17.03
CA GLY A 185 14.35 -17.24 17.73
C GLY A 185 14.29 -15.94 16.93
N VAL A 186 13.75 -15.96 15.70
CA VAL A 186 13.53 -14.77 14.88
C VAL A 186 12.06 -14.73 14.46
N ASP A 187 11.39 -13.61 14.74
CA ASP A 187 9.96 -13.45 14.43
C ASP A 187 9.73 -12.89 13.01
N TRP A 188 10.76 -12.34 12.39
CA TRP A 188 10.67 -11.68 11.08
C TRP A 188 12.01 -11.70 10.31
N ILE A 189 11.93 -11.98 9.01
CA ILE A 189 13.06 -11.82 8.08
C ILE A 189 12.87 -10.50 7.32
N PRO A 190 13.78 -9.53 7.49
CA PRO A 190 13.74 -8.27 6.75
C PRO A 190 13.91 -8.49 5.24
N PHE A 191 13.23 -7.66 4.45
CA PHE A 191 13.12 -7.83 3.00
C PHE A 191 14.18 -7.03 2.26
N GLY A 192 14.77 -7.66 1.23
CA GLY A 192 15.62 -6.97 0.26
C GLY A 192 15.01 -7.05 -1.13
N SER A 193 15.18 -8.20 -1.79
CA SER A 193 14.63 -8.42 -3.13
C SER A 193 13.15 -8.81 -3.12
N SER A 194 12.41 -8.33 -4.13
CA SER A 194 11.01 -8.67 -4.38
C SER A 194 10.75 -8.90 -5.87
N VAL A 195 9.64 -9.58 -6.18
CA VAL A 195 9.23 -9.83 -7.57
C VAL A 195 7.87 -9.21 -7.79
N LEU A 196 7.76 -8.35 -8.79
CA LEU A 196 6.49 -7.89 -9.31
C LEU A 196 5.92 -8.99 -10.20
N ILE A 197 4.73 -9.49 -9.85
CA ILE A 197 3.98 -10.50 -10.60
C ILE A 197 2.86 -9.79 -11.37
N GLY A 198 2.78 -10.08 -12.67
CA GLY A 198 1.85 -9.41 -13.57
C GLY A 198 2.56 -8.48 -14.53
N GLN A 199 1.84 -8.08 -15.58
CA GLN A 199 2.41 -7.25 -16.62
C GLN A 199 2.62 -5.82 -16.12
N ASN A 200 3.81 -5.29 -16.37
CA ASN A 200 4.18 -3.94 -16.00
C ASN A 200 5.00 -3.28 -17.11
N ASP A 201 5.14 -1.96 -17.01
CA ASP A 201 6.11 -1.22 -17.81
C ASP A 201 7.38 -1.04 -16.97
N PRO A 202 8.48 -1.76 -17.27
CA PRO A 202 9.71 -1.68 -16.49
C PRO A 202 10.44 -0.34 -16.67
N THR A 203 10.04 0.50 -17.63
CA THR A 203 10.65 1.82 -17.86
C THR A 203 10.10 2.91 -16.94
N GLN A 204 8.98 2.64 -16.26
CA GLN A 204 8.43 3.58 -15.27
C GLN A 204 9.35 3.69 -14.06
N LEU A 205 9.41 4.88 -13.45
CA LEU A 205 10.18 5.12 -12.22
C LEU A 205 9.83 4.11 -11.11
N ARG A 206 8.56 3.71 -11.05
CA ARG A 206 8.07 2.66 -10.17
C ARG A 206 7.15 1.73 -10.95
N PRO A 207 7.68 0.64 -11.53
CA PRO A 207 6.88 -0.33 -12.24
C PRO A 207 5.80 -0.92 -11.32
N SER A 208 4.60 -1.14 -11.86
CA SER A 208 3.48 -1.74 -11.15
C SER A 208 2.60 -2.57 -12.10
N ALA A 209 1.98 -3.61 -11.55
CA ALA A 209 0.86 -4.34 -12.14
C ALA A 209 -0.36 -4.15 -11.22
N PRO A 210 -1.16 -3.07 -11.42
CA PRO A 210 -2.24 -2.74 -10.51
C PRO A 210 -3.29 -3.85 -10.42
N ILE A 211 -3.49 -4.40 -9.22
CA ILE A 211 -4.46 -5.43 -8.93
C ILE A 211 -5.81 -4.78 -8.62
N SER A 212 -6.87 -5.29 -9.23
CA SER A 212 -8.25 -4.89 -8.95
C SER A 212 -8.92 -5.85 -7.94
N MET A 213 -8.61 -7.14 -8.03
CA MET A 213 -9.23 -8.18 -7.21
C MET A 213 -8.31 -9.38 -7.07
N VAL A 214 -8.33 -9.98 -5.88
CA VAL A 214 -7.71 -11.27 -5.57
C VAL A 214 -8.79 -12.20 -5.01
N THR A 215 -8.94 -13.38 -5.60
CA THR A 215 -9.76 -14.45 -5.01
C THR A 215 -8.86 -15.54 -4.43
N PHE A 216 -8.90 -15.69 -3.12
CA PHE A 216 -8.12 -16.67 -2.38
C PHE A 216 -8.88 -17.98 -2.18
N HIS A 217 -8.22 -19.11 -2.45
CA HIS A 217 -8.74 -20.47 -2.27
C HIS A 217 -7.92 -21.19 -1.18
N PRO A 218 -8.33 -21.11 0.10
CA PRO A 218 -7.57 -21.66 1.23
C PRO A 218 -7.17 -23.14 1.08
N SER A 219 -8.09 -23.99 0.65
CA SER A 219 -7.89 -25.44 0.46
C SER A 219 -6.74 -25.81 -0.49
N SER A 220 -6.37 -24.91 -1.42
CA SER A 220 -5.33 -25.15 -2.43
C SER A 220 -4.17 -24.16 -2.37
N LEU A 221 -4.19 -23.23 -1.40
CA LEU A 221 -3.23 -22.12 -1.25
C LEU A 221 -2.99 -21.37 -2.57
N ARG A 222 -4.10 -21.07 -3.26
CA ARG A 222 -4.15 -20.51 -4.61
C ARG A 222 -4.86 -19.15 -4.62
N PHE A 223 -4.39 -18.25 -5.46
CA PHE A 223 -4.91 -16.91 -5.66
C PHE A 223 -5.21 -16.70 -7.14
N ASN A 224 -6.44 -16.32 -7.46
CA ASN A 224 -6.78 -15.83 -8.79
C ASN A 224 -6.70 -14.31 -8.76
N ILE A 225 -5.82 -13.72 -9.58
CA ILE A 225 -5.54 -12.29 -9.61
C ILE A 225 -6.18 -11.70 -10.86
N SER A 226 -6.92 -10.61 -10.69
CA SER A 226 -7.43 -9.77 -11.78
C SER A 226 -6.77 -8.40 -11.71
N TYR A 227 -6.09 -8.01 -12.79
CA TYR A 227 -5.42 -6.71 -12.90
C TYR A 227 -6.38 -5.65 -13.45
N ARG A 228 -6.12 -4.37 -13.14
CA ARG A 228 -6.95 -3.23 -13.56
C ARG A 228 -6.94 -3.00 -15.07
N ASP A 229 -5.91 -3.46 -15.77
CA ASP A 229 -5.82 -3.40 -17.23
C ASP A 229 -6.68 -4.47 -17.94
N GLY A 230 -7.30 -5.38 -17.18
CA GLY A 230 -8.11 -6.49 -17.66
C GLY A 230 -7.36 -7.83 -17.72
N GLY A 231 -6.07 -7.85 -17.37
CA GLY A 231 -5.24 -9.05 -17.36
C GLY A 231 -5.57 -9.95 -16.17
N SER A 232 -5.03 -11.17 -16.18
CA SER A 232 -5.17 -12.08 -15.04
C SER A 232 -3.98 -13.02 -14.90
N ALA A 233 -3.81 -13.56 -13.70
CA ALA A 233 -2.88 -14.66 -13.44
C ALA A 233 -3.41 -15.53 -12.29
N VAL A 234 -2.99 -16.79 -12.26
CA VAL A 234 -3.17 -17.68 -11.12
C VAL A 234 -1.83 -17.85 -10.42
N VAL A 235 -1.83 -17.65 -9.10
CA VAL A 235 -0.66 -17.75 -8.23
C VAL A 235 -0.91 -18.87 -7.24
N LYS A 236 0.01 -19.82 -7.12
CA LYS A 236 -0.06 -20.92 -6.15
C LYS A 236 1.19 -20.93 -5.29
N LEU A 237 1.00 -21.04 -3.99
CA LEU A 237 2.09 -21.11 -3.02
C LEU A 237 2.43 -22.54 -2.66
N SER A 238 3.73 -22.81 -2.53
CA SER A 238 4.29 -24.01 -1.93
C SER A 238 5.40 -23.57 -0.98
N VAL A 239 5.28 -23.89 0.31
CA VAL A 239 6.19 -23.37 1.33
C VAL A 239 6.92 -24.51 2.01
N GLY A 240 8.25 -24.44 1.97
CA GLY A 240 9.15 -25.31 2.71
C GLY A 240 9.87 -24.58 3.83
N MET A 241 10.69 -25.33 4.58
CA MET A 241 11.48 -24.77 5.67
C MET A 241 12.53 -23.76 5.19
N ALA A 242 13.14 -24.01 4.03
CA ALA A 242 14.26 -23.22 3.53
C ALA A 242 13.89 -22.24 2.41
N HIS A 243 12.70 -22.38 1.80
CA HIS A 243 12.27 -21.52 0.70
C HIS A 243 10.75 -21.50 0.59
N THR A 244 10.23 -20.42 -0.01
CA THR A 244 8.86 -20.31 -0.49
C THR A 244 8.88 -20.27 -2.01
N GLU A 245 8.14 -21.18 -2.62
CA GLU A 245 7.94 -21.26 -4.07
C GLU A 245 6.58 -20.65 -4.44
N VAL A 246 6.60 -19.85 -5.50
CA VAL A 246 5.41 -19.29 -6.12
C VAL A 246 5.33 -19.81 -7.55
N THR A 247 4.30 -20.59 -7.86
CA THR A 247 3.99 -20.98 -9.24
C THR A 247 2.98 -20.00 -9.81
N VAL A 248 3.31 -19.36 -10.93
CA VAL A 248 2.43 -18.44 -11.67
C VAL A 248 2.03 -19.09 -13.00
N TYR A 249 0.74 -19.18 -13.29
CA TYR A 249 0.21 -19.82 -14.49
C TYR A 249 -1.12 -19.21 -14.92
N GLU A 250 -1.68 -19.66 -16.06
CA GLU A 250 -2.90 -19.08 -16.65
C GLU A 250 -2.81 -17.55 -16.81
N ILE A 251 -1.63 -17.08 -17.22
CA ILE A 251 -1.35 -15.66 -17.42
C ILE A 251 -2.08 -15.19 -18.68
N LYS A 252 -2.94 -14.20 -18.51
CA LYS A 252 -3.68 -13.56 -19.60
C LYS A 252 -3.21 -12.11 -19.73
N ASP A 253 -2.73 -11.78 -20.92
CA ASP A 253 -2.48 -10.41 -21.35
C ASP A 253 -3.80 -9.76 -21.81
N ALA A 254 -4.10 -8.57 -21.30
CA ALA A 254 -5.25 -7.79 -21.76
C ALA A 254 -4.98 -6.96 -23.01
N ARG A 255 -3.72 -6.63 -23.27
CA ARG A 255 -3.25 -5.79 -24.37
C ARG A 255 -1.92 -6.34 -24.91
N PRO A 256 -1.94 -7.52 -25.56
CA PRO A 256 -0.74 -8.07 -26.15
C PRO A 256 -0.24 -7.11 -27.24
N ASP A 257 0.93 -6.54 -27.02
CA ASP A 257 1.65 -5.75 -28.01
C ASP A 257 2.93 -6.53 -28.40
N PRO A 258 2.90 -7.26 -29.53
CA PRO A 258 4.06 -8.00 -30.01
C PRO A 258 5.28 -7.11 -30.28
N SER A 259 5.08 -5.81 -30.53
CA SER A 259 6.17 -4.86 -30.76
C SER A 259 6.82 -4.36 -29.47
N ARG A 260 6.15 -4.53 -28.32
CA ARG A 260 6.61 -4.09 -27.01
C ARG A 260 6.23 -5.14 -25.96
N PRO A 261 6.89 -6.31 -25.97
CA PRO A 261 6.59 -7.38 -25.02
C PRO A 261 6.78 -6.86 -23.60
N ARG A 262 5.77 -7.06 -22.76
CA ARG A 262 5.84 -6.72 -21.33
C ARG A 262 6.31 -7.92 -20.53
N PRO A 263 7.17 -7.72 -19.51
CA PRO A 263 7.58 -8.81 -18.64
C PRO A 263 6.36 -9.41 -17.92
N PHE A 264 6.35 -10.73 -17.76
CA PHE A 264 5.37 -11.40 -16.88
C PHE A 264 5.76 -11.33 -15.40
N ALA A 265 7.05 -11.07 -15.14
CA ALA A 265 7.61 -10.85 -13.82
C ALA A 265 8.78 -9.85 -13.90
N THR A 266 8.88 -8.95 -12.93
CA THR A 266 10.00 -7.99 -12.81
C THR A 266 10.65 -8.12 -11.43
N LEU A 267 11.96 -8.41 -11.38
CA LEU A 267 12.70 -8.35 -10.13
C LEU A 267 12.94 -6.89 -9.73
N ARG A 268 12.73 -6.58 -8.45
CA ARG A 268 13.11 -5.30 -7.84
C ARG A 268 14.03 -5.58 -6.67
N SER A 269 15.18 -4.94 -6.66
CA SER A 269 16.18 -5.10 -5.63
C SER A 269 17.01 -3.84 -5.48
N MET A 270 17.62 -3.64 -4.31
CA MET A 270 18.58 -2.58 -4.10
C MET A 270 19.97 -3.00 -4.60
N TYR A 271 20.66 -2.07 -5.24
CA TYR A 271 22.10 -2.12 -5.46
C TYR A 271 22.67 -0.72 -5.24
N LEU A 272 23.69 -0.59 -4.40
CA LEU A 272 24.47 0.64 -4.27
C LEU A 272 25.91 0.45 -4.74
N GLU A 273 26.57 -0.57 -4.19
CA GLU A 273 27.93 -0.99 -4.52
C GLU A 273 28.11 -2.46 -4.12
N ASP A 274 29.21 -3.08 -4.54
CA ASP A 274 29.57 -4.44 -4.10
C ASP A 274 29.68 -4.51 -2.57
N GLY A 275 29.07 -5.53 -1.95
CA GLY A 275 28.97 -5.64 -0.50
C GLY A 275 27.94 -4.70 0.15
N ASN A 276 27.19 -3.93 -0.64
CA ASN A 276 26.09 -3.08 -0.20
C ASN A 276 24.90 -3.15 -1.18
N SER A 277 24.37 -4.35 -1.33
CA SER A 277 23.30 -4.65 -2.27
C SER A 277 22.41 -5.77 -1.71
N ASP A 278 21.17 -5.82 -2.16
CA ASP A 278 20.26 -6.93 -1.85
C ASP A 278 20.37 -8.04 -2.91
N CYS A 279 20.90 -7.69 -4.09
CA CYS A 279 21.26 -8.58 -5.20
C CYS A 279 22.35 -7.89 -6.03
N ASP A 280 23.41 -8.60 -6.39
CA ASP A 280 24.51 -8.07 -7.22
C ASP A 280 24.75 -8.87 -8.51
N SER A 281 24.20 -10.08 -8.60
CA SER A 281 24.51 -11.03 -9.67
C SER A 281 23.30 -11.83 -10.11
N VAL A 282 23.32 -12.24 -11.38
CA VAL A 282 22.39 -13.22 -11.92
C VAL A 282 23.16 -14.40 -12.52
N LEU A 283 22.79 -15.63 -12.16
CA LEU A 283 23.27 -16.88 -12.76
C LEU A 283 22.20 -17.40 -13.70
N VAL A 284 22.57 -17.60 -14.97
CA VAL A 284 21.66 -18.05 -16.02
C VAL A 284 21.94 -19.50 -16.37
N ASN A 285 20.88 -20.31 -16.36
CA ASN A 285 20.86 -21.74 -16.65
C ASN A 285 21.93 -22.54 -15.87
N GLY A 286 22.34 -22.05 -14.70
CA GLY A 286 23.36 -22.67 -13.85
C GLY A 286 24.80 -22.62 -14.39
N GLN A 287 25.06 -21.87 -15.46
CA GLN A 287 26.35 -21.93 -16.17
C GLN A 287 27.08 -20.59 -16.23
N LYS A 288 26.36 -19.50 -16.53
CA LYS A 288 26.97 -18.19 -16.79
C LYS A 288 26.44 -17.16 -15.81
N TYR A 289 27.35 -16.49 -15.12
CA TYR A 289 27.01 -15.40 -14.21
C TYR A 289 27.21 -14.05 -14.89
N PHE A 290 26.40 -13.08 -14.48
CA PHE A 290 26.47 -11.69 -14.94
C PHE A 290 26.29 -10.76 -13.73
N PRO A 291 27.18 -9.76 -13.53
CA PRO A 291 26.94 -8.69 -12.57
C PRO A 291 25.72 -7.86 -12.98
N ILE A 292 24.87 -7.45 -12.04
CA ILE A 292 23.59 -6.76 -12.35
C ILE A 292 23.80 -5.39 -13.00
N LEU A 293 24.91 -4.70 -12.68
CA LEU A 293 25.35 -3.45 -13.33
C LEU A 293 26.42 -3.68 -14.41
N GLY A 294 26.53 -4.92 -14.92
CA GLY A 294 27.40 -5.24 -16.05
C GLY A 294 26.89 -4.65 -17.37
N SER A 295 27.65 -4.86 -18.45
CA SER A 295 27.34 -4.31 -19.78
C SER A 295 26.34 -5.15 -20.58
N TRP A 296 25.23 -5.57 -19.97
CA TRP A 296 24.19 -6.36 -20.64
C TRP A 296 22.82 -5.71 -20.47
N GLU A 297 22.00 -5.79 -21.52
CA GLU A 297 20.60 -5.33 -21.50
C GLU A 297 19.64 -6.52 -21.51
N GLU A 298 20.03 -7.61 -22.19
CA GLU A 298 19.24 -8.83 -22.31
C GLU A 298 20.12 -10.07 -22.17
N VAL A 299 19.56 -11.11 -21.54
CA VAL A 299 20.19 -12.43 -21.49
C VAL A 299 19.13 -13.51 -21.72
N ALA A 300 19.38 -14.40 -22.68
CA ALA A 300 18.50 -15.52 -22.97
C ALA A 300 18.70 -16.66 -21.94
N GLY A 301 17.60 -17.21 -21.43
CA GLY A 301 17.60 -18.32 -20.48
C GLY A 301 16.19 -18.75 -20.09
N ASN A 302 16.11 -19.87 -19.37
CA ASN A 302 14.87 -20.36 -18.78
C ASN A 302 14.99 -20.58 -17.26
N SER A 303 16.17 -20.36 -16.70
CA SER A 303 16.42 -20.37 -15.26
C SER A 303 17.35 -19.22 -14.90
N PHE A 304 16.92 -18.38 -13.98
CA PHE A 304 17.64 -17.20 -13.52
C PHE A 304 17.70 -17.22 -12.00
N VAL A 305 18.90 -17.28 -11.43
CA VAL A 305 19.10 -17.15 -9.99
C VAL A 305 19.72 -15.79 -9.72
N PHE A 306 18.99 -14.94 -9.02
CA PHE A 306 19.42 -13.63 -8.56
C PHE A 306 19.93 -13.77 -7.13
N PHE A 307 21.17 -13.37 -6.91
CA PHE A 307 21.87 -13.63 -5.65
C PHE A 307 22.93 -12.56 -5.37
N ARG A 308 23.51 -12.67 -4.17
CA ARG A 308 24.66 -11.85 -3.75
C ARG A 308 25.93 -12.69 -3.76
N ARG A 309 27.03 -12.17 -4.30
CA ARG A 309 28.33 -12.85 -4.30
C ARG A 309 29.08 -12.69 -2.99
N CYS A 310 28.72 -11.70 -2.19
CA CYS A 310 29.27 -11.44 -0.88
C CYS A 310 28.16 -11.00 0.09
N GLU A 311 28.44 -11.08 1.38
CA GLU A 311 27.50 -10.61 2.39
C GLU A 311 27.31 -9.09 2.29
N SER A 312 26.05 -8.65 2.39
CA SER A 312 25.68 -7.24 2.28
C SER A 312 25.69 -6.56 3.64
N LYS A 313 26.32 -5.38 3.73
CA LYS A 313 26.26 -4.52 4.92
C LYS A 313 24.90 -3.85 5.12
N HIS A 314 24.06 -3.79 4.08
CA HIS A 314 22.69 -3.28 4.18
C HIS A 314 21.77 -4.31 4.84
N LEU A 315 21.75 -5.51 4.28
CA LEU A 315 20.82 -6.54 4.67
C LEU A 315 21.40 -7.94 4.47
N THR A 316 21.90 -8.53 5.55
CA THR A 316 22.52 -9.87 5.53
C THR A 316 21.51 -10.96 5.15
N LEU A 317 20.23 -10.77 5.48
CA LEU A 317 19.14 -11.73 5.27
C LEU A 317 18.35 -11.56 3.97
N SER A 318 18.79 -10.71 3.01
CA SER A 318 18.08 -10.57 1.73
C SER A 318 17.96 -11.94 1.02
N PRO A 319 16.77 -12.35 0.55
CA PRO A 319 16.62 -13.65 -0.07
C PRO A 319 17.25 -13.67 -1.48
N ASP A 320 17.87 -14.79 -1.84
CA ASP A 320 18.14 -15.10 -3.24
C ASP A 320 16.82 -15.47 -3.92
N ILE A 321 16.63 -15.02 -5.17
CA ILE A 321 15.41 -15.25 -5.93
C ILE A 321 15.73 -16.09 -7.16
N LYS A 322 15.07 -17.23 -7.28
CA LYS A 322 15.14 -18.07 -8.49
C LYS A 322 13.84 -17.95 -9.30
N ILE A 323 13.98 -17.65 -10.59
CA ILE A 323 12.89 -17.65 -11.56
C ILE A 323 13.15 -18.74 -12.59
N ASP A 324 12.24 -19.72 -12.65
CA ASP A 324 12.26 -20.78 -13.67
C ASP A 324 11.07 -20.62 -14.62
N VAL A 325 11.35 -20.52 -15.92
CA VAL A 325 10.34 -20.55 -16.98
C VAL A 325 10.12 -22.01 -17.39
N LYS A 326 9.02 -22.60 -16.92
CA LYS A 326 8.69 -24.01 -17.18
C LYS A 326 7.98 -24.23 -18.52
N LYS A 327 7.18 -23.25 -18.96
CA LYS A 327 6.41 -23.31 -20.19
C LYS A 327 6.17 -21.90 -20.71
N THR A 328 6.31 -21.72 -22.01
CA THR A 328 5.83 -20.55 -22.75
C THR A 328 4.94 -21.07 -23.85
N ASP A 329 3.64 -20.85 -23.76
CA ASP A 329 2.77 -21.04 -24.91
C ASP A 329 2.98 -19.80 -25.79
N LEU A 330 3.80 -19.96 -26.84
CA LEU A 330 4.04 -18.93 -27.86
C LEU A 330 2.83 -18.82 -28.80
#